data_AF-A0A7J8DB77-F1
#
_entry.id   AF-A0A7J8DB77-F1
#
_cell.length_a   1.000
_cell.length_b   1.000
_cell.length_c   1.000
_cell.angle_alpha   90.00
_cell.angle_beta   90.00
_cell.angle_gamma   90.00
#
_symmetry.space_group_name_H-M   'P 1'
#
loop_
_entity.id
_entity.type
_entity.pdbx_description
1 polymer ?
#
loop_
_entity_poly.entity_id
_entity_poly.type
_entity_poly.pdbx_seq_one_letter_code
_entity_poly.pdbx_strand_id
1 'polypeptide(L)'
;MSLVLLSLAALCWGALPPEPTIQCGSENGPSPEWMVSHTLTPGDLRDLRVEPVKTTVAMEDDSILMNISWILRADASICFLKATKICVSGKSNVQSYSCVRCNYTEAFQTQTRPSGGKWAFSYTGFPVELNTLYFIGAHNIPNANMNEDSPSMSVNFTSPGCLDRVMKYKKQCIEAGDLWDPNITACKKDEKTVEVNFTTSPLGNKYMAIIQNKTVIGTSTLESPHQSNPTRASVVVLVTAESEGAVVQLTPYFHTCGYDCIRRKGTVVLCPQTGVSLPLDKSRSVLSGWLLLLPALLVATWVLAAGIYLLWRHERIKASFPASTRLPPIKVLVVYPPEMCFRHTVCDFTGFLQNHCRSEVILDKWQKKKIAEMGPVQWLTTQKKAADKVIFFLSSDMNTACDGTCGKSKGSPQEDSQDLFPLAFNLFCSDLRSQTHLHKYTVVCSTEADIRDEYSALSVCPKHCLMKEAAAFCTSLLPAEQHGPVGKGLWACHSSCSSL
;
A
#
# COMPACT_ATOMS: atom_id res chain seq x y z
N MET A 1 -10.41 7.02 69.66
CA MET A 1 -9.13 6.84 68.94
C MET A 1 -9.33 5.97 67.69
N SER A 2 -9.96 6.49 66.64
CA SER A 2 -10.10 5.73 65.37
C SER A 2 -10.31 6.61 64.13
N LEU A 3 -9.92 7.90 64.19
CA LEU A 3 -10.15 8.86 63.09
C LEU A 3 -8.87 9.54 62.58
N VAL A 4 -7.68 9.14 63.07
CA VAL A 4 -6.40 9.75 62.67
C VAL A 4 -5.60 8.88 61.68
N LEU A 5 -6.03 7.66 61.40
CA LEU A 5 -5.33 6.75 60.47
C LEU A 5 -5.84 6.80 59.02
N LEU A 6 -6.91 7.55 58.73
CA LEU A 6 -7.45 7.69 57.37
C LEU A 6 -6.91 8.92 56.62
N SER A 7 -6.16 9.81 57.28
CA SER A 7 -5.63 11.04 56.66
C SER A 7 -4.22 10.90 56.07
N LEU A 8 -3.58 9.72 56.17
CA LEU A 8 -2.26 9.45 55.57
C LEU A 8 -2.33 8.57 54.31
N ALA A 9 -3.50 8.03 53.94
CA ALA A 9 -3.67 7.23 52.74
C ALA A 9 -4.13 8.04 51.49
N ALA A 10 -4.40 9.34 51.65
CA ALA A 10 -4.92 10.21 50.57
C ALA A 10 -3.86 11.12 49.92
N LEU A 11 -2.55 10.87 50.16
CA LEU A 11 -1.44 11.62 49.57
C LEU A 11 -0.62 10.83 48.54
N CYS A 12 -1.12 9.67 48.09
CA CYS A 12 -0.51 8.90 47.00
C CYS A 12 -1.48 8.67 45.83
N TRP A 13 -2.26 9.68 45.47
CA TRP A 13 -2.70 9.78 44.08
C TRP A 13 -1.52 10.33 43.29
N GLY A 14 -0.72 9.39 42.75
CA GLY A 14 0.38 9.70 41.88
C GLY A 14 -0.11 10.66 40.80
N ALA A 15 0.47 11.86 40.77
CA ALA A 15 0.43 12.67 39.57
C ALA A 15 0.90 11.76 38.43
N LEU A 16 0.05 11.54 37.43
CA LEU A 16 0.50 10.86 36.21
C LEU A 16 1.75 11.63 35.73
N PRO A 17 2.85 10.93 35.41
CA PRO A 17 4.03 11.59 34.88
C PRO A 17 3.61 12.47 33.69
N PRO A 18 4.06 13.73 33.60
CA PRO A 18 3.73 14.58 32.47
C PRO A 18 4.18 13.91 31.17
N GLU A 19 3.33 13.97 30.13
CA GLU A 19 3.73 13.48 28.81
C GLU A 19 4.81 14.43 28.24
N PRO A 20 5.93 13.90 27.72
CA PRO A 20 6.99 14.72 27.16
C PRO A 20 6.44 15.53 25.97
N THR A 21 6.71 16.84 25.99
CA THR A 21 6.33 17.73 24.89
C THR A 21 7.34 17.62 23.75
N ILE A 22 6.92 17.96 22.54
CA ILE A 22 7.74 17.87 21.33
C ILE A 22 7.94 19.25 20.72
N GLN A 23 9.17 19.58 20.38
CA GLN A 23 9.54 20.83 19.72
C GLN A 23 10.25 20.54 18.41
N CYS A 24 9.64 20.96 17.30
CA CYS A 24 10.16 20.70 15.96
C CYS A 24 10.77 21.97 15.35
N GLY A 25 11.95 21.84 14.75
CA GLY A 25 12.65 22.91 14.05
C GLY A 25 13.31 22.42 12.76
N SER A 26 13.48 23.32 11.79
CA SER A 26 14.21 23.02 10.55
C SER A 26 15.67 22.71 10.85
N GLU A 27 16.18 21.57 10.36
CA GLU A 27 17.57 21.17 10.54
C GLU A 27 18.04 20.39 9.30
N ASN A 28 18.52 21.11 8.29
CA ASN A 28 19.11 20.48 7.11
C ASN A 28 20.55 20.03 7.41
N GLY A 29 20.92 18.82 6.97
CA GLY A 29 22.26 18.23 7.20
C GLY A 29 22.28 17.12 8.26
N PRO A 30 23.44 16.56 8.60
CA PRO A 30 23.57 15.56 9.65
C PRO A 30 23.36 16.18 11.05
N SER A 31 22.73 15.45 11.95
CA SER A 31 22.59 15.89 13.35
C SER A 31 23.91 15.74 14.11
N PRO A 32 24.22 16.57 15.11
CA PRO A 32 25.51 16.53 15.82
C PRO A 32 25.85 15.17 16.43
N GLU A 33 24.83 14.42 16.86
CA GLU A 33 24.97 13.06 17.39
C GLU A 33 25.62 12.09 16.41
N TRP A 34 25.59 12.38 15.10
CA TRP A 34 26.25 11.55 14.09
C TRP A 34 27.78 11.52 14.21
N MET A 35 28.38 12.55 14.81
CA MET A 35 29.83 12.67 14.93
C MET A 35 30.40 11.97 16.17
N VAL A 36 29.54 11.39 17.02
CA VAL A 36 29.93 10.83 18.32
C VAL A 36 29.39 9.41 18.45
N SER A 37 30.17 8.52 19.08
CA SER A 37 29.70 7.18 19.41
C SER A 37 28.82 7.19 20.66
N HIS A 38 27.72 6.45 20.63
CA HIS A 38 26.75 6.33 21.71
C HIS A 38 26.80 4.93 22.29
N THR A 39 26.84 4.82 23.62
CA THR A 39 26.80 3.52 24.29
C THR A 39 25.45 2.82 24.15
N LEU A 40 24.37 3.60 24.06
CA LEU A 40 23.00 3.12 23.91
C LEU A 40 22.26 4.01 22.90
N THR A 41 21.55 3.36 21.99
CA THR A 41 20.79 4.00 20.91
C THR A 41 19.33 3.58 20.97
N PRO A 42 18.40 4.47 20.60
CA PRO A 42 16.98 4.15 20.55
C PRO A 42 16.70 3.14 19.44
N GLY A 43 15.63 2.37 19.57
CA GLY A 43 15.16 1.45 18.54
C GLY A 43 14.37 2.15 17.44
N ASP A 44 14.17 1.47 16.31
CA ASP A 44 13.54 2.07 15.13
C ASP A 44 12.07 2.45 15.35
N LEU A 45 11.63 3.47 14.63
CA LEU A 45 10.24 3.89 14.54
C LEU A 45 9.40 2.87 13.75
N ARG A 46 8.09 2.89 13.99
CA ARG A 46 7.09 2.01 13.37
C ARG A 46 5.99 2.85 12.74
N ASP A 47 5.29 2.24 11.79
CA ASP A 47 4.08 2.79 11.15
C ASP A 47 4.25 4.24 10.65
N LEU A 48 5.35 4.51 9.94
CA LEU A 48 5.54 5.80 9.26
C LEU A 48 4.50 5.95 8.15
N ARG A 49 3.59 6.92 8.30
CA ARG A 49 2.49 7.20 7.36
C ARG A 49 2.52 8.65 6.92
N VAL A 50 2.08 8.89 5.70
CA VAL A 50 2.05 10.22 5.08
C VAL A 50 0.67 10.44 4.47
N GLU A 51 0.04 11.55 4.84
CA GLU A 51 -1.25 11.96 4.28
C GLU A 51 -1.23 13.45 3.94
N PRO A 52 -1.74 13.86 2.76
CA PRO A 52 -1.89 15.28 2.45
C PRO A 52 -3.04 15.86 3.27
N VAL A 53 -2.79 16.98 3.94
CA VAL A 53 -3.80 17.68 4.74
C VAL A 53 -3.91 19.14 4.31
N LYS A 54 -5.15 19.62 4.26
CA LYS A 54 -5.45 21.03 4.05
C LYS A 54 -5.21 21.79 5.36
N THR A 55 -4.42 22.85 5.31
CA THR A 55 -4.15 23.69 6.49
C THR A 55 -4.78 25.07 6.28
N THR A 56 -5.56 25.54 7.26
CA THR A 56 -6.24 26.85 7.23
C THR A 56 -5.48 27.94 8.00
N VAL A 57 -4.19 27.73 8.29
CA VAL A 57 -3.42 28.49 9.30
C VAL A 57 -2.92 29.85 8.79
N ALA A 58 -3.15 30.21 7.53
CA ALA A 58 -2.93 31.58 7.06
C ALA A 58 -4.08 32.01 6.13
N MET A 59 -4.60 33.21 6.36
CA MET A 59 -5.74 33.84 5.68
C MET A 59 -5.60 33.99 4.15
N GLU A 60 -4.52 33.54 3.52
CA GLU A 60 -4.24 33.85 2.11
C GLU A 60 -3.69 32.72 1.24
N ASP A 61 -3.44 31.51 1.76
CA ASP A 61 -3.16 30.37 0.88
C ASP A 61 -3.59 29.06 1.54
N ASP A 62 -4.57 28.40 0.94
CA ASP A 62 -4.96 27.02 1.22
C ASP A 62 -3.77 26.08 0.89
N SER A 63 -2.76 26.09 1.75
CA SER A 63 -1.56 25.29 1.59
C SER A 63 -1.86 23.84 1.99
N ILE A 64 -1.50 22.94 1.09
CA ILE A 64 -1.59 21.50 1.32
C ILE A 64 -0.22 21.03 1.81
N LEU A 65 -0.21 20.51 3.03
CA LEU A 65 0.99 20.07 3.72
C LEU A 65 0.95 18.55 3.93
N MET A 66 2.10 17.92 4.05
CA MET A 66 2.22 16.53 4.46
C MET A 66 2.05 16.44 5.95
N ASN A 67 1.06 15.67 6.38
CA ASN A 67 0.98 15.15 7.72
C ASN A 67 1.74 13.81 7.76
N ILE A 68 2.91 13.82 8.41
CA ILE A 68 3.76 12.65 8.58
C ILE A 68 3.55 12.15 10.01
N SER A 69 3.02 10.94 10.17
CA SER A 69 2.80 10.32 11.48
C SER A 69 3.67 9.09 11.67
N TRP A 70 4.09 8.86 12.90
CA TRP A 70 4.93 7.72 13.26
C TRP A 70 4.65 7.27 14.70
N ILE A 71 5.00 6.02 14.98
CA ILE A 71 4.85 5.39 16.28
C ILE A 71 6.23 5.00 16.80
N LEU A 72 6.52 5.31 18.06
CA LEU A 72 7.74 4.85 18.70
C LEU A 72 7.62 3.38 19.11
N ARG A 73 8.74 2.67 19.06
CA ARG A 73 8.83 1.29 19.55
C ARG A 73 8.66 1.27 21.07
N ALA A 74 7.82 0.36 21.55
CA ALA A 74 7.56 0.18 22.97
C ALA A 74 8.57 -0.82 23.57
N ASP A 75 9.84 -0.45 23.63
CA ASP A 75 10.89 -1.19 24.31
C ASP A 75 11.70 -0.28 25.25
N ALA A 76 12.65 -0.85 25.99
CA ALA A 76 13.45 -0.09 26.96
C ALA A 76 14.37 0.96 26.33
N SER A 77 14.62 0.90 25.02
CA SER A 77 15.51 1.85 24.33
C SER A 77 14.91 3.26 24.24
N ILE A 78 13.58 3.39 24.37
CA ILE A 78 12.87 4.68 24.32
C ILE A 78 13.36 5.67 25.39
N CYS A 79 13.91 5.17 26.50
CA CYS A 79 14.48 6.01 27.57
C CYS A 79 15.71 6.82 27.09
N PHE A 80 16.35 6.41 25.99
CA PHE A 80 17.51 7.09 25.41
C PHE A 80 17.15 7.95 24.20
N LEU A 81 15.87 7.94 23.77
CA LEU A 81 15.39 8.71 22.64
C LEU A 81 15.36 10.21 22.99
N LYS A 82 16.10 11.02 22.22
CA LYS A 82 16.18 12.48 22.38
C LYS A 82 15.37 13.23 21.35
N ALA A 83 15.35 12.74 20.11
CA ALA A 83 14.63 13.40 19.02
C ALA A 83 14.26 12.41 17.92
N THR A 84 13.32 12.80 17.07
CA THR A 84 13.07 12.18 15.77
C THR A 84 13.34 13.20 14.68
N LYS A 85 14.16 12.83 13.69
CA LYS A 85 14.42 13.66 12.51
C LYS A 85 13.75 13.09 11.28
N ILE A 86 13.02 13.94 10.56
CA ILE A 86 12.23 13.60 9.39
C ILE A 86 12.79 14.38 8.21
N CYS A 87 13.13 13.69 7.14
CA CYS A 87 13.67 14.25 5.91
C CYS A 87 12.79 13.85 4.74
N VAL A 88 12.41 14.83 3.94
CA VAL A 88 11.57 14.66 2.75
C VAL A 88 12.38 15.06 1.53
N SER A 89 12.45 14.12 0.57
CA SER A 89 13.07 14.34 -0.73
C SER A 89 12.00 14.24 -1.82
N GLY A 90 11.74 15.32 -2.54
CA GLY A 90 10.80 15.34 -3.67
C GLY A 90 11.53 15.24 -5.00
N LYS A 91 11.05 14.35 -5.87
CA LYS A 91 11.54 14.24 -7.25
C LYS A 91 10.48 14.79 -8.21
N SER A 92 10.49 16.11 -8.39
CA SER A 92 9.73 16.80 -9.43
C SER A 92 10.68 17.38 -10.49
N ASN A 93 10.37 18.56 -11.06
CA ASN A 93 11.25 19.27 -11.99
C ASN A 93 12.53 19.80 -11.29
N VAL A 94 12.45 20.02 -9.97
CA VAL A 94 13.59 20.42 -9.14
C VAL A 94 13.68 19.43 -7.98
N GLN A 95 14.87 18.93 -7.70
CA GLN A 95 15.08 18.07 -6.55
C GLN A 95 14.92 18.90 -5.28
N SER A 96 13.86 18.63 -4.51
CA SER A 96 13.62 19.28 -3.21
C SER A 96 14.12 18.37 -2.09
N TYR A 97 14.79 18.95 -1.11
CA TYR A 97 15.26 18.25 0.09
C TYR A 97 15.06 19.16 1.30
N SER A 98 14.38 18.67 2.34
CA SER A 98 14.19 19.40 3.58
C SER A 98 14.08 18.44 4.75
N CYS A 99 14.64 18.82 5.89
CA CYS A 99 14.57 18.05 7.12
C CYS A 99 14.07 18.89 8.29
N VAL A 100 13.32 18.24 9.17
CA VAL A 100 12.85 18.79 10.45
C VAL A 100 13.31 17.86 11.55
N ARG A 101 13.86 18.43 12.62
CA ARG A 101 14.22 17.73 13.85
C ARG A 101 13.18 18.03 14.92
N CYS A 102 12.52 17.00 15.43
CA CYS A 102 11.57 17.08 16.52
C CYS A 102 12.22 16.56 17.81
N ASN A 103 12.61 17.48 18.69
CA ASN A 103 13.18 17.18 19.99
C ASN A 103 12.09 16.88 21.01
N TYR A 104 12.30 15.82 21.79
CA TYR A 104 11.51 15.52 22.98
C TYR A 104 12.08 16.32 24.15
N THR A 105 11.24 17.05 24.87
CA THR A 105 11.68 17.96 25.93
C THR A 105 12.19 17.21 27.17
N GLU A 106 11.66 16.01 27.42
CA GLU A 106 12.03 15.16 28.53
C GLU A 106 12.24 13.71 28.08
N ALA A 107 13.06 12.97 28.83
CA ALA A 107 13.28 11.55 28.57
C ALA A 107 12.04 10.71 28.93
N PHE A 108 11.72 9.74 28.07
CA PHE A 108 10.59 8.84 28.29
C PHE A 108 10.85 7.92 29.50
N GLN A 109 9.96 7.98 30.49
CA GLN A 109 10.05 7.14 31.69
C GLN A 109 9.40 5.77 31.51
N THR A 110 8.53 5.62 30.51
CA THR A 110 7.72 4.42 30.29
C THR A 110 7.58 4.10 28.80
N GLN A 111 7.48 2.82 28.44
CA GLN A 111 7.37 2.37 27.05
C GLN A 111 6.03 2.71 26.39
N THR A 112 5.04 3.04 27.20
CA THR A 112 3.68 3.37 26.81
C THR A 112 3.28 4.68 27.44
N ARG A 113 2.28 5.35 26.87
CA ARG A 113 1.76 6.59 27.45
C ARG A 113 1.18 6.35 28.85
N PRO A 114 1.26 7.34 29.76
CA PRO A 114 0.57 7.31 31.05
C PRO A 114 -0.95 7.07 30.91
N SER A 115 -1.55 7.58 29.83
CA SER A 115 -2.95 7.38 29.45
C SER A 115 -3.25 6.00 28.84
N GLY A 116 -2.23 5.16 28.63
CA GLY A 116 -2.31 3.89 27.92
C GLY A 116 -2.05 4.03 26.42
N GLY A 117 -1.58 2.93 25.82
CA GLY A 117 -1.29 2.86 24.38
C GLY A 117 0.14 3.28 23.99
N LYS A 118 0.42 3.21 22.68
CA LYS A 118 1.75 3.49 22.13
C LYS A 118 1.98 5.00 22.01
N TRP A 119 3.25 5.41 22.10
CA TRP A 119 3.66 6.78 21.76
C TRP A 119 3.53 7.01 20.26
N ALA A 120 2.64 7.91 19.86
CA ALA A 120 2.39 8.26 18.47
C ALA A 120 2.50 9.77 18.30
N PHE A 121 3.16 10.19 17.23
CA PHE A 121 3.42 11.59 16.92
C PHE A 121 3.07 11.87 15.46
N SER A 122 2.83 13.14 15.18
CA SER A 122 2.60 13.63 13.82
C SER A 122 3.21 15.00 13.63
N TYR A 123 3.77 15.24 12.45
CA TYR A 123 4.30 16.53 12.04
C TYR A 123 3.67 16.97 10.73
N THR A 124 3.14 18.20 10.71
CA THR A 124 2.56 18.83 9.53
C THR A 124 3.36 20.07 9.21
N GLY A 125 4.02 20.11 8.04
CA GLY A 125 4.86 21.25 7.69
C GLY A 125 5.51 21.20 6.31
N PHE A 126 5.65 20.02 5.70
CA PHE A 126 6.26 19.91 4.37
C PHE A 126 5.24 20.20 3.27
N PRO A 127 5.54 21.09 2.30
CA PRO A 127 4.62 21.38 1.20
C PRO A 127 4.49 20.19 0.24
N VAL A 128 3.29 20.02 -0.35
CA VAL A 128 2.98 18.94 -1.30
C VAL A 128 2.82 19.49 -2.71
N GLU A 129 3.56 18.95 -3.67
CA GLU A 129 3.43 19.19 -5.12
C GLU A 129 2.41 18.24 -5.76
N LEU A 130 1.91 18.56 -6.96
CA LEU A 130 0.95 17.69 -7.66
C LEU A 130 1.71 16.58 -8.41
N ASN A 131 1.19 15.35 -8.39
CA ASN A 131 1.74 14.22 -9.16
C ASN A 131 3.26 14.00 -8.92
N THR A 132 3.73 14.25 -7.71
CA THR A 132 5.16 14.19 -7.36
C THR A 132 5.45 12.97 -6.49
N LEU A 133 6.53 12.27 -6.81
CA LEU A 133 7.05 11.18 -6.00
C LEU A 133 7.98 11.72 -4.91
N TYR A 134 7.68 11.40 -3.66
CA TYR A 134 8.46 11.75 -2.50
C TYR A 134 9.06 10.51 -1.83
N PHE A 135 10.29 10.66 -1.36
CA PHE A 135 10.95 9.75 -0.43
C PHE A 135 11.01 10.41 0.94
N ILE A 136 10.34 9.81 1.92
CA ILE A 136 10.28 10.31 3.29
C ILE A 136 11.07 9.34 4.17
N GLY A 137 12.12 9.83 4.80
CA GLY A 137 12.89 9.09 5.80
C GLY A 137 12.73 9.72 7.17
N ALA A 138 12.47 8.90 8.18
CA ALA A 138 12.50 9.31 9.58
C ALA A 138 13.56 8.48 10.32
N HIS A 139 14.27 9.08 11.27
CA HIS A 139 15.20 8.37 12.14
C HIS A 139 15.21 8.94 13.54
N ASN A 140 15.36 8.06 14.51
CA ASN A 140 15.50 8.39 15.92
C ASN A 140 16.93 8.86 16.23
N ILE A 141 17.04 9.76 17.20
CA ILE A 141 18.30 10.37 17.66
C ILE A 141 18.47 10.06 19.15
N PRO A 142 19.67 9.65 19.61
CA PRO A 142 20.92 9.51 18.86
C PRO A 142 20.86 8.43 17.78
N ASN A 143 21.61 8.62 16.69
CA ASN A 143 21.73 7.64 15.62
C ASN A 143 22.56 6.44 16.08
N ALA A 144 22.43 5.33 15.36
CA ALA A 144 23.27 4.15 15.53
C ALA A 144 24.75 4.46 15.32
N ASN A 145 25.64 3.73 15.99
CA ASN A 145 27.07 3.83 15.74
C ASN A 145 27.41 3.34 14.33
N MET A 146 28.63 3.64 13.88
CA MET A 146 29.14 3.08 12.63
C MET A 146 29.07 1.55 12.66
N ASN A 147 28.51 0.97 11.60
CA ASN A 147 28.27 -0.47 11.41
C ASN A 147 27.07 -1.06 12.19
N GLU A 148 26.35 -0.27 12.98
CA GLU A 148 25.10 -0.69 13.63
C GLU A 148 23.87 -0.41 12.74
N ASP A 149 22.74 -1.03 13.07
CA ASP A 149 21.47 -0.78 12.38
C ASP A 149 20.90 0.58 12.78
N SER A 150 20.71 1.48 11.80
CA SER A 150 20.17 2.81 12.04
C SER A 150 18.69 2.74 12.46
N PRO A 151 18.28 3.42 13.55
CA PRO A 151 16.90 3.40 14.03
C PRO A 151 15.98 4.28 13.18
N SER A 152 15.81 3.84 11.94
CA SER A 152 15.22 4.60 10.84
C SER A 152 14.15 3.81 10.11
N MET A 153 13.23 4.54 9.49
CA MET A 153 12.19 3.98 8.64
C MET A 153 11.97 4.94 7.47
N SER A 154 11.71 4.41 6.29
CA SER A 154 11.43 5.22 5.10
C SER A 154 10.21 4.71 4.34
N VAL A 155 9.48 5.62 3.72
CA VAL A 155 8.33 5.32 2.88
C VAL A 155 8.36 6.18 1.62
N ASN A 156 7.81 5.62 0.55
CA ASN A 156 7.53 6.37 -0.68
C ASN A 156 6.09 6.89 -0.64
N PHE A 157 5.90 8.14 -1.00
CA PHE A 157 4.59 8.78 -1.10
C PHE A 157 4.47 9.47 -2.46
N THR A 158 3.46 9.10 -3.24
CA THR A 158 3.13 9.79 -4.49
C THR A 158 1.95 10.70 -4.23
N SER A 159 2.12 12.00 -4.39
CA SER A 159 1.02 12.95 -4.23
C SER A 159 0.03 12.83 -5.40
N PRO A 160 -1.29 12.88 -5.13
CA PRO A 160 -2.27 12.80 -6.19
C PRO A 160 -2.39 14.13 -6.97
N GLY A 161 -3.07 14.06 -8.11
CA GLY A 161 -3.42 15.23 -8.91
C GLY A 161 -4.69 15.95 -8.42
N CYS A 162 -5.16 16.91 -9.20
CA CYS A 162 -6.27 17.79 -8.83
C CYS A 162 -7.65 17.13 -8.69
N LEU A 163 -7.80 15.88 -9.15
CA LEU A 163 -9.04 15.11 -8.95
C LEU A 163 -9.19 14.58 -7.53
N ASP A 164 -8.11 14.59 -6.73
CA ASP A 164 -8.19 14.17 -5.33
C ASP A 164 -8.94 15.18 -4.46
N ARG A 165 -9.69 14.65 -3.48
CA ARG A 165 -10.59 15.42 -2.60
C ARG A 165 -9.89 16.50 -1.79
N VAL A 166 -8.60 16.31 -1.47
CA VAL A 166 -7.77 17.29 -0.75
C VAL A 166 -7.02 18.16 -1.76
N MET A 167 -6.38 17.53 -2.75
CA MET A 167 -5.51 18.25 -3.71
C MET A 167 -6.25 19.25 -4.59
N LYS A 168 -7.55 19.07 -4.85
CA LYS A 168 -8.38 20.01 -5.63
C LYS A 168 -8.38 21.46 -5.12
N TYR A 169 -8.05 21.67 -3.83
CA TYR A 169 -7.97 23.00 -3.22
C TYR A 169 -6.61 23.67 -3.38
N LYS A 170 -5.65 23.00 -4.01
CA LYS A 170 -4.36 23.62 -4.29
C LYS A 170 -4.55 24.74 -5.31
N LYS A 171 -3.87 25.87 -5.10
CA LYS A 171 -3.91 27.05 -5.98
C LYS A 171 -3.85 26.72 -7.48
N GLN A 172 -2.88 25.88 -7.88
CA GLN A 172 -2.72 25.43 -9.28
C GLN A 172 -3.98 24.74 -9.83
N CYS A 173 -4.69 23.94 -9.03
CA CYS A 173 -5.93 23.27 -9.41
C CYS A 173 -7.12 24.24 -9.47
N ILE A 174 -7.18 25.18 -8.53
CA ILE A 174 -8.21 26.22 -8.50
C ILE A 174 -8.09 27.11 -9.74
N GLU A 175 -6.88 27.57 -10.05
CA GLU A 175 -6.61 28.40 -11.22
C GLU A 175 -6.81 27.63 -12.53
N ALA A 176 -6.60 26.31 -12.55
CA ALA A 176 -6.96 25.41 -13.66
C ALA A 176 -8.48 25.19 -13.82
N GLY A 177 -9.28 25.63 -12.84
CA GLY A 177 -10.73 25.52 -12.85
C GLY A 177 -11.25 24.14 -12.47
N ASP A 178 -10.50 23.34 -11.72
CA ASP A 178 -10.93 21.99 -11.31
C ASP A 178 -12.15 22.02 -10.37
N LEU A 179 -12.32 23.12 -9.63
CA LEU A 179 -13.50 23.39 -8.80
C LEU A 179 -14.70 23.94 -9.58
N TRP A 180 -14.55 24.24 -10.88
CA TRP A 180 -15.66 24.76 -11.68
C TRP A 180 -16.68 23.66 -11.96
N ASP A 181 -17.86 23.80 -11.38
CA ASP A 181 -19.04 22.97 -11.64
C ASP A 181 -20.11 23.78 -12.39
N PRO A 182 -20.25 23.60 -13.72
CA PRO A 182 -21.14 24.42 -14.54
C PRO A 182 -22.63 24.16 -14.37
N ASN A 183 -23.07 23.10 -13.66
CA ASN A 183 -24.49 22.71 -13.60
C ASN A 183 -25.16 22.69 -14.99
N ILE A 184 -24.66 21.82 -15.88
CA ILE A 184 -25.05 21.78 -17.29
C ILE A 184 -26.48 21.26 -17.42
N THR A 185 -27.33 22.03 -18.08
CA THR A 185 -28.66 21.59 -18.50
C THR A 185 -28.77 21.76 -20.01
N ALA A 186 -28.99 20.67 -20.75
CA ALA A 186 -29.12 20.70 -22.19
C ALA A 186 -30.47 20.15 -22.62
N CYS A 187 -31.21 20.90 -23.44
CA CYS A 187 -32.50 20.44 -23.92
C CYS A 187 -32.69 20.67 -25.43
N LYS A 188 -33.29 19.68 -26.10
CA LYS A 188 -33.66 19.73 -27.52
C LYS A 188 -34.91 20.59 -27.69
N LYS A 189 -34.77 21.72 -28.39
CA LYS A 189 -35.88 22.64 -28.70
C LYS A 189 -36.65 22.17 -29.93
N ASP A 190 -35.92 21.92 -31.01
CA ASP A 190 -36.46 21.46 -32.30
C ASP A 190 -35.64 20.26 -32.82
N GLU A 191 -36.01 19.70 -33.97
CA GLU A 191 -35.28 18.58 -34.60
C GLU A 191 -33.79 18.86 -34.86
N LYS A 192 -33.42 20.14 -35.04
CA LYS A 192 -32.06 20.56 -35.42
C LYS A 192 -31.38 21.45 -34.39
N THR A 193 -32.00 21.72 -33.24
CA THR A 193 -31.53 22.71 -32.27
C THR A 193 -31.51 22.14 -30.86
N VAL A 194 -30.37 22.29 -30.19
CA VAL A 194 -30.21 21.99 -28.77
C VAL A 194 -29.76 23.25 -28.05
N GLU A 195 -30.49 23.63 -27.01
CA GLU A 195 -30.08 24.70 -26.09
C GLU A 195 -29.29 24.11 -24.93
N VAL A 196 -28.07 24.60 -24.73
CA VAL A 196 -27.19 24.20 -23.63
C VAL A 196 -27.03 25.38 -22.68
N ASN A 197 -27.53 25.23 -21.46
CA ASN A 197 -27.36 26.22 -20.40
C ASN A 197 -26.33 25.74 -19.37
N PHE A 198 -25.50 26.66 -18.89
CA PHE A 198 -24.45 26.38 -17.90
C PHE A 198 -24.06 27.64 -17.14
N THR A 199 -23.38 27.47 -16.00
CA THR A 199 -22.82 28.55 -15.19
C THR A 199 -21.39 28.84 -15.62
N THR A 200 -21.10 30.11 -15.94
CA THR A 200 -19.75 30.59 -16.32
C THR A 200 -18.82 30.66 -15.12
N SER A 201 -17.52 30.74 -15.38
CA SER A 201 -16.46 30.90 -14.38
C SER A 201 -15.74 32.24 -14.57
N PRO A 202 -15.28 32.91 -13.49
CA PRO A 202 -14.45 34.10 -13.60
C PRO A 202 -13.04 33.81 -14.15
N LEU A 203 -12.64 32.53 -14.27
CA LEU A 203 -11.31 32.12 -14.75
C LEU A 203 -11.13 32.22 -16.27
N GLY A 204 -12.21 32.47 -17.02
CA GLY A 204 -12.11 32.65 -18.46
C GLY A 204 -13.43 33.00 -19.12
N ASN A 205 -13.31 33.46 -20.35
CA ASN A 205 -14.40 34.08 -21.12
C ASN A 205 -14.88 33.21 -22.30
N LYS A 206 -14.17 32.13 -22.63
CA LYS A 206 -14.47 31.30 -23.81
C LYS A 206 -14.83 29.87 -23.42
N TYR A 207 -15.88 29.36 -24.05
CA TYR A 207 -16.44 28.02 -23.81
C TYR A 207 -16.83 27.37 -25.13
N MET A 208 -16.59 26.07 -25.27
CA MET A 208 -17.02 25.29 -26.42
C MET A 208 -17.96 24.16 -25.98
N ALA A 209 -19.12 24.08 -26.59
CA ALA A 209 -20.09 23.02 -26.40
C ALA A 209 -20.06 22.10 -27.62
N ILE A 210 -19.79 20.81 -27.40
CA ILE A 210 -19.84 19.76 -28.43
C ILE A 210 -20.95 18.79 -28.05
N ILE A 211 -21.81 18.44 -28.99
CA ILE A 211 -22.84 17.41 -28.82
C ILE A 211 -22.41 16.16 -29.59
N GLN A 212 -22.43 15.01 -28.92
CA GLN A 212 -21.92 13.76 -29.45
C GLN A 212 -22.93 12.62 -29.29
N ASN A 213 -23.15 11.87 -30.37
CA ASN A 213 -23.90 10.63 -30.41
C ASN A 213 -23.19 9.64 -31.36
N LYS A 214 -22.31 8.80 -30.81
CA LYS A 214 -21.29 7.97 -31.53
C LYS A 214 -20.28 8.77 -32.36
N THR A 215 -20.71 9.84 -33.02
CA THR A 215 -19.91 10.85 -33.72
C THR A 215 -20.28 12.25 -33.19
N VAL A 216 -19.48 13.26 -33.54
CA VAL A 216 -19.82 14.67 -33.26
C VAL A 216 -20.97 15.08 -34.18
N ILE A 217 -22.08 15.51 -33.59
CA ILE A 217 -23.30 15.89 -34.32
C ILE A 217 -23.57 17.40 -34.29
N GLY A 218 -22.89 18.15 -33.42
CA GLY A 218 -22.99 19.61 -33.35
C GLY A 218 -21.89 20.22 -32.49
N THR A 219 -21.48 21.44 -32.85
CA THR A 219 -20.46 22.21 -32.12
C THR A 219 -20.85 23.67 -32.12
N SER A 220 -20.67 24.34 -30.98
CA SER A 220 -20.82 25.79 -30.86
C SER A 220 -19.80 26.36 -29.89
N THR A 221 -19.39 27.59 -30.12
CA THR A 221 -18.45 28.32 -29.26
C THR A 221 -19.14 29.57 -28.74
N LEU A 222 -19.05 29.79 -27.43
CA LEU A 222 -19.54 30.97 -26.76
C LEU A 222 -18.36 31.78 -26.23
N GLU A 223 -18.35 33.06 -26.57
CA GLU A 223 -17.51 34.07 -25.93
C GLU A 223 -18.41 34.93 -25.04
N SER A 224 -18.24 34.78 -23.73
CA SER A 224 -18.95 35.56 -22.72
C SER A 224 -18.09 36.77 -22.32
N PRO A 225 -18.67 37.94 -22.03
CA PRO A 225 -17.93 39.02 -21.40
C PRO A 225 -17.25 38.51 -20.13
N HIS A 226 -16.01 38.95 -19.88
CA HIS A 226 -15.33 38.65 -18.62
C HIS A 226 -16.11 39.28 -17.48
N GLN A 227 -16.69 38.45 -16.61
CA GLN A 227 -17.50 38.90 -15.49
C GLN A 227 -16.96 38.28 -14.21
N SER A 228 -16.80 39.11 -13.18
CA SER A 228 -16.25 38.66 -11.88
C SER A 228 -17.19 37.68 -11.17
N ASN A 229 -18.49 37.77 -11.43
CA ASN A 229 -19.50 36.91 -10.83
C ASN A 229 -19.93 35.82 -11.82
N PRO A 230 -20.05 34.55 -11.36
CA PRO A 230 -20.61 33.47 -12.16
C PRO A 230 -22.03 33.84 -12.64
N THR A 231 -22.27 33.72 -13.94
CA THR A 231 -23.58 33.96 -14.55
C THR A 231 -24.05 32.76 -15.36
N ARG A 232 -25.36 32.60 -15.48
CA ARG A 232 -25.93 31.51 -16.28
C ARG A 232 -25.95 31.92 -17.74
N ALA A 233 -25.20 31.20 -18.56
CA ALA A 233 -25.12 31.36 -20.01
C ALA A 233 -25.98 30.32 -20.72
N SER A 234 -26.44 30.68 -21.93
CA SER A 234 -27.16 29.81 -22.86
C SER A 234 -26.46 29.85 -24.21
N VAL A 235 -26.24 28.68 -24.82
CA VAL A 235 -25.75 28.55 -26.19
C VAL A 235 -26.64 27.61 -26.98
N VAL A 236 -27.03 28.03 -28.18
CA VAL A 236 -27.78 27.19 -29.11
C VAL A 236 -26.78 26.47 -30.02
N VAL A 237 -26.91 25.15 -30.09
CA VAL A 237 -26.07 24.27 -30.92
C VAL A 237 -26.94 23.69 -32.03
N LEU A 238 -26.51 23.88 -33.28
CA LEU A 238 -27.13 23.23 -34.43
C LEU A 238 -26.65 21.78 -34.51
N VAL A 239 -27.60 20.85 -34.65
CA VAL A 239 -27.32 19.40 -34.74
C VAL A 239 -27.72 18.83 -36.09
N THR A 240 -26.94 17.87 -36.59
CA THR A 240 -27.13 17.24 -37.90
C THR A 240 -27.88 15.90 -37.85
N ALA A 241 -28.08 15.34 -36.66
CA ALA A 241 -28.69 14.04 -36.43
C ALA A 241 -29.48 14.02 -35.10
N GLU A 242 -30.13 12.90 -34.80
CA GLU A 242 -30.88 12.72 -33.56
C GLU A 242 -30.00 12.96 -32.32
N SER A 243 -30.47 13.86 -31.46
CA SER A 243 -29.74 14.40 -30.32
C SER A 243 -30.35 14.02 -28.98
N GLU A 244 -31.52 13.39 -28.93
CA GLU A 244 -32.08 12.90 -27.66
C GLU A 244 -31.17 11.81 -27.04
N GLY A 245 -30.82 11.98 -25.76
CA GLY A 245 -29.88 11.09 -25.08
C GLY A 245 -28.41 11.27 -25.49
N ALA A 246 -28.11 12.23 -26.37
CA ALA A 246 -26.73 12.55 -26.75
C ALA A 246 -25.95 13.18 -25.58
N VAL A 247 -24.63 13.03 -25.59
CA VAL A 247 -23.75 13.60 -24.57
C VAL A 247 -23.37 15.02 -24.99
N VAL A 248 -23.56 15.97 -24.09
CA VAL A 248 -23.01 17.33 -24.21
C VAL A 248 -21.67 17.36 -23.51
N GLN A 249 -20.63 17.77 -24.21
CA GLN A 249 -19.30 18.01 -23.68
C GLN A 249 -19.00 19.50 -23.71
N LEU A 250 -18.92 20.11 -22.53
CA LEU A 250 -18.58 21.52 -22.34
C LEU A 250 -17.11 21.64 -21.96
N THR A 251 -16.35 22.40 -22.75
CA THR A 251 -14.92 22.64 -22.53
C THR A 251 -14.68 24.13 -22.31
N PRO A 252 -14.16 24.57 -21.15
CA PRO A 252 -13.76 25.95 -20.93
C PRO A 252 -12.35 26.19 -21.49
N TYR A 253 -12.02 27.45 -21.74
CA TYR A 253 -10.66 27.87 -22.08
C TYR A 253 -10.17 28.90 -21.04
N PHE A 254 -9.77 28.40 -19.88
CA PHE A 254 -9.20 29.24 -18.82
C PHE A 254 -7.75 29.59 -19.14
N HIS A 255 -7.28 30.70 -18.56
CA HIS A 255 -5.94 31.24 -18.85
C HIS A 255 -4.79 30.26 -18.53
N THR A 256 -4.95 29.39 -17.53
CA THR A 256 -3.97 28.41 -17.06
C THR A 256 -3.88 27.16 -17.92
N CYS A 257 -5.01 26.54 -18.25
CA CYS A 257 -5.06 25.25 -18.94
C CYS A 257 -5.30 25.38 -20.46
N GLY A 258 -5.77 26.53 -20.95
CA GLY A 258 -5.99 26.77 -22.37
C GLY A 258 -6.90 25.70 -22.99
N TYR A 259 -6.37 24.92 -23.94
CA TYR A 259 -7.12 23.86 -24.63
C TYR A 259 -7.23 22.54 -23.84
N ASP A 260 -6.49 22.41 -22.74
CA ASP A 260 -6.38 21.19 -21.94
C ASP A 260 -7.18 21.23 -20.64
N CYS A 261 -8.12 22.17 -20.53
CA CYS A 261 -9.00 22.27 -19.36
C CYS A 261 -9.93 21.05 -19.25
N ILE A 262 -10.33 20.72 -18.02
CA ILE A 262 -11.25 19.62 -17.75
C ILE A 262 -12.58 19.82 -18.46
N ARG A 263 -12.98 18.80 -19.22
CA ARG A 263 -14.24 18.78 -19.97
C ARG A 263 -15.36 18.26 -19.09
N ARG A 264 -16.47 18.99 -19.02
CA ARG A 264 -17.66 18.65 -18.22
C ARG A 264 -18.72 18.04 -19.13
N LYS A 265 -19.42 17.03 -18.62
CA LYS A 265 -20.40 16.26 -19.39
C LYS A 265 -21.81 16.52 -18.88
N GLY A 266 -22.76 16.61 -19.80
CA GLY A 266 -24.20 16.63 -19.55
C GLY A 266 -24.91 15.71 -20.55
N THR A 267 -26.21 15.54 -20.39
CA THR A 267 -27.04 14.74 -21.30
C THR A 267 -28.13 15.60 -21.88
N VAL A 268 -28.42 15.44 -23.18
CA VAL A 268 -29.51 16.13 -23.84
C VAL A 268 -30.83 15.44 -23.51
N VAL A 269 -31.79 16.21 -23.01
CA VAL A 269 -33.17 15.79 -22.77
C VAL A 269 -34.14 16.57 -23.64
N LEU A 270 -35.41 16.14 -23.74
CA LEU A 270 -36.45 16.96 -24.36
C LEU A 270 -36.76 18.17 -23.47
N CYS A 271 -36.90 19.37 -24.05
CA CYS A 271 -37.27 20.54 -23.25
C CYS A 271 -38.67 20.33 -22.64
N PRO A 272 -38.91 20.72 -21.37
CA PRO A 272 -40.25 20.69 -20.79
C PRO A 272 -41.18 21.58 -21.63
N GLN A 273 -42.32 21.04 -22.06
CA GLN A 273 -43.31 21.86 -22.75
C GLN A 273 -43.93 22.86 -21.76
N THR A 274 -43.68 24.15 -21.98
CA THR A 274 -44.35 25.22 -21.23
C THR A 274 -45.83 25.25 -21.63
N GLY A 275 -46.68 24.59 -20.84
CA GLY A 275 -48.13 24.73 -20.97
C GLY A 275 -48.95 23.46 -20.81
N VAL A 276 -48.78 22.70 -19.73
CA VAL A 276 -49.89 21.89 -19.18
C VAL A 276 -49.82 21.96 -17.66
N SER A 277 -50.78 22.63 -17.05
CA SER A 277 -51.09 22.49 -15.64
C SER A 277 -51.40 21.03 -15.34
N LEU A 278 -50.50 20.37 -14.60
CA LEU A 278 -50.76 19.07 -13.98
C LEU A 278 -52.06 19.17 -13.17
N PRO A 279 -53.00 18.21 -13.31
CA PRO A 279 -54.15 18.17 -12.43
C PRO A 279 -53.64 17.83 -11.02
N LEU A 280 -53.91 18.74 -10.08
CA LEU A 280 -53.76 18.51 -8.65
C LEU A 280 -54.76 17.40 -8.25
N ASP A 281 -54.27 16.16 -8.22
CA ASP A 281 -55.09 15.00 -7.90
C ASP A 281 -55.40 15.00 -6.40
N LYS A 282 -56.62 15.44 -6.10
CA LYS A 282 -57.16 15.62 -4.75
C LYS A 282 -57.70 14.28 -4.24
N SER A 283 -56.80 13.33 -3.96
CA SER A 283 -57.17 12.12 -3.22
C SER A 283 -57.18 12.39 -1.72
N ARG A 284 -58.26 13.00 -1.23
CA ARG A 284 -58.63 13.01 0.20
C ARG A 284 -59.69 11.94 0.42
N SER A 285 -59.42 11.06 1.39
CA SER A 285 -60.39 10.24 2.16
C SER A 285 -60.29 8.72 2.02
N VAL A 286 -59.15 8.09 2.35
CA VAL A 286 -59.13 6.79 3.07
C VAL A 286 -57.80 6.65 3.84
N LEU A 287 -57.58 7.39 4.93
CA LEU A 287 -56.35 7.25 5.76
C LEU A 287 -56.63 7.21 7.27
N SER A 288 -57.85 6.85 7.68
CA SER A 288 -58.20 6.72 9.11
C SER A 288 -57.99 5.31 9.69
N GLY A 289 -57.54 4.33 8.90
CA GLY A 289 -57.40 2.93 9.36
C GLY A 289 -55.97 2.41 9.49
N TRP A 290 -54.96 3.13 9.00
CA TRP A 290 -53.57 2.62 8.91
C TRP A 290 -52.60 3.18 9.96
N LEU A 291 -53.04 4.13 10.81
CA LEU A 291 -52.20 4.65 11.90
C LEU A 291 -51.99 3.67 13.07
N LEU A 292 -52.73 2.56 13.13
CA LEU A 292 -52.62 1.58 14.22
C LEU A 292 -51.81 0.32 13.85
N LEU A 293 -51.56 0.07 12.55
CA LEU A 293 -50.84 -1.12 12.10
C LEU A 293 -49.31 -0.90 12.02
N LEU A 294 -48.87 0.32 11.73
CA LEU A 294 -47.45 0.69 11.65
C LEU A 294 -46.69 0.55 12.99
N PRO A 295 -47.24 0.96 14.15
CA PRO A 295 -46.56 0.76 15.43
C PRO A 295 -46.43 -0.72 15.81
N ALA A 296 -47.47 -1.53 15.52
CA ALA A 296 -47.49 -2.95 15.84
C ALA A 296 -46.44 -3.74 15.03
N LEU A 297 -46.28 -3.43 13.74
CA LEU A 297 -45.24 -4.01 12.89
C LEU A 297 -43.83 -3.63 13.36
N LEU A 298 -43.62 -2.37 13.75
CA LEU A 298 -42.34 -1.90 14.27
C LEU A 298 -41.96 -2.63 15.56
N VAL A 299 -42.90 -2.80 16.50
CA VAL A 299 -42.66 -3.54 17.74
C VAL A 299 -42.33 -5.01 17.46
N ALA A 300 -43.06 -5.67 16.55
CA ALA A 300 -42.77 -7.05 16.16
C ALA A 300 -41.37 -7.20 15.54
N THR A 301 -40.95 -6.28 14.68
CA THR A 301 -39.59 -6.29 14.10
C THR A 301 -38.51 -6.03 15.15
N TRP A 302 -38.76 -5.16 16.13
CA TRP A 302 -37.82 -4.90 17.23
C TRP A 302 -37.64 -6.12 18.14
N VAL A 303 -38.73 -6.83 18.47
CA VAL A 303 -38.66 -8.05 19.28
C VAL A 303 -37.91 -9.17 18.55
N LEU A 304 -38.15 -9.32 17.24
CA LEU A 304 -37.42 -10.29 16.41
C LEU A 304 -35.94 -9.95 16.31
N ALA A 305 -35.58 -8.68 16.08
CA ALA A 305 -34.19 -8.23 16.02
C ALA A 305 -33.46 -8.42 17.36
N ALA A 306 -34.13 -8.13 18.48
CA ALA A 306 -33.58 -8.37 19.81
C ALA A 306 -33.40 -9.88 20.11
N GLY A 307 -34.35 -10.72 19.70
CA GLY A 307 -34.25 -12.17 19.83
C GLY A 307 -33.08 -12.76 19.03
N ILE A 308 -32.90 -12.31 17.79
CA ILE A 308 -31.77 -12.71 16.93
C ILE A 308 -30.46 -12.20 17.53
N TYR A 309 -30.41 -10.96 18.01
CA TYR A 309 -29.21 -10.40 18.64
C TYR A 309 -28.81 -11.17 19.90
N LEU A 310 -29.77 -11.58 20.73
CA LEU A 310 -29.50 -12.35 21.95
C LEU A 310 -29.06 -13.79 21.62
N LEU A 311 -29.64 -14.43 20.60
CA LEU A 311 -29.19 -15.74 20.11
C LEU A 311 -27.76 -15.67 19.55
N TRP A 312 -27.46 -14.63 18.77
CA TRP A 312 -26.13 -14.42 18.19
C TRP A 312 -25.06 -14.09 19.26
N ARG A 313 -25.46 -13.37 20.31
CA ARG A 313 -24.60 -13.08 21.48
C ARG A 313 -24.34 -14.34 22.31
N HIS A 314 -25.33 -15.22 22.42
CA HIS A 314 -25.19 -16.48 23.17
C HIS A 314 -24.32 -17.51 22.42
N GLU A 315 -24.31 -17.51 21.09
CA GLU A 315 -23.34 -18.31 20.29
C GLU A 315 -21.91 -17.79 20.42
N ARG A 316 -21.68 -16.47 20.46
CA ARG A 316 -20.33 -15.91 20.67
C ARG A 316 -19.74 -16.18 22.05
N ILE A 317 -20.56 -16.47 23.06
CA ILE A 317 -20.08 -16.80 24.41
C ILE A 317 -19.75 -18.31 24.53
N LYS A 318 -20.24 -19.16 23.62
CA LYS A 318 -19.91 -20.59 23.54
C LYS A 318 -18.85 -20.93 22.48
N ALA A 319 -18.54 -20.02 21.56
CA ALA A 319 -17.40 -20.13 20.66
C ALA A 319 -16.13 -19.50 21.28
N SER A 320 -15.69 -20.02 22.43
CA SER A 320 -14.29 -19.91 22.80
C SER A 320 -13.51 -20.76 21.81
N PHE A 321 -12.71 -20.09 20.98
CA PHE A 321 -11.78 -20.67 20.03
C PHE A 321 -11.00 -21.84 20.66
N PRO A 322 -11.01 -23.05 20.07
CA PRO A 322 -9.93 -23.99 20.36
C PRO A 322 -8.66 -23.36 19.79
N ALA A 323 -7.70 -23.11 20.67
CA ALA A 323 -6.36 -22.70 20.29
C ALA A 323 -5.81 -23.72 19.28
N SER A 324 -5.70 -23.31 18.01
CA SER A 324 -4.95 -24.08 17.03
C SER A 324 -3.50 -24.10 17.48
N THR A 325 -3.05 -25.27 17.89
CA THR A 325 -1.68 -25.57 18.28
C THR A 325 -0.77 -25.25 17.09
N ARG A 326 -0.08 -24.10 17.17
CA ARG A 326 0.84 -23.63 16.13
C ARG A 326 2.09 -24.51 16.11
N LEU A 327 2.24 -25.33 15.06
CA LEU A 327 3.55 -25.89 14.70
C LEU A 327 4.48 -24.72 14.27
N PRO A 328 5.79 -24.76 14.62
CA PRO A 328 6.74 -23.75 14.19
C PRO A 328 6.90 -23.76 12.65
N PRO A 329 7.02 -22.58 12.00
CA PRO A 329 7.22 -22.50 10.57
C PRO A 329 8.59 -23.06 10.16
N ILE A 330 8.62 -23.75 9.03
CA ILE A 330 9.80 -24.47 8.52
C ILE A 330 10.72 -23.48 7.82
N LYS A 331 12.03 -23.53 8.11
CA LYS A 331 13.03 -22.63 7.53
C LYS A 331 13.56 -23.18 6.22
N VAL A 332 13.43 -22.39 5.17
CA VAL A 332 13.74 -22.80 3.81
C VAL A 332 14.73 -21.83 3.18
N LEU A 333 15.90 -22.33 2.79
CA LEU A 333 16.90 -21.56 2.03
C LEU A 333 16.63 -21.69 0.54
N VAL A 334 16.41 -20.57 -0.17
CA VAL A 334 16.17 -20.57 -1.62
C VAL A 334 17.42 -20.07 -2.35
N VAL A 335 17.92 -20.88 -3.29
CA VAL A 335 19.08 -20.61 -4.14
C VAL A 335 18.60 -20.57 -5.59
N TYR A 336 18.89 -19.50 -6.31
CA TYR A 336 18.43 -19.26 -7.69
C TYR A 336 19.54 -18.59 -8.51
N PRO A 337 19.63 -18.85 -9.83
CA PRO A 337 20.67 -18.26 -10.67
C PRO A 337 20.40 -16.77 -10.97
N PRO A 338 21.44 -15.98 -11.25
CA PRO A 338 21.33 -14.52 -11.37
C PRO A 338 20.59 -14.10 -12.65
N GLU A 339 20.53 -14.98 -13.65
CA GLU A 339 19.77 -14.77 -14.90
C GLU A 339 18.24 -14.73 -14.66
N MET A 340 17.76 -15.10 -13.48
CA MET A 340 16.34 -15.03 -13.11
C MET A 340 15.90 -13.59 -12.87
N CYS A 341 14.76 -13.21 -13.45
CA CYS A 341 14.13 -11.93 -13.14
C CYS A 341 13.60 -11.94 -11.70
N PHE A 342 14.42 -11.43 -10.77
CA PHE A 342 14.16 -11.45 -9.33
C PHE A 342 12.74 -10.96 -8.97
N ARG A 343 12.29 -9.88 -9.61
CA ARG A 343 11.04 -9.20 -9.26
C ARG A 343 9.78 -9.96 -9.69
N HIS A 344 9.87 -10.79 -10.73
CA HIS A 344 8.71 -11.48 -11.31
C HIS A 344 8.70 -12.99 -11.02
N THR A 345 9.86 -13.62 -10.87
CA THR A 345 9.91 -15.09 -10.70
C THR A 345 10.29 -15.48 -9.27
N VAL A 346 11.31 -14.82 -8.71
CA VAL A 346 11.81 -15.15 -7.36
C VAL A 346 10.87 -14.59 -6.29
N CYS A 347 10.42 -13.34 -6.40
CA CYS A 347 9.46 -12.75 -5.47
C CYS A 347 8.15 -13.55 -5.41
N ASP A 348 7.57 -13.91 -6.56
CA ASP A 348 6.31 -14.66 -6.64
C ASP A 348 6.46 -16.05 -6.00
N PHE A 349 7.59 -16.72 -6.26
CA PHE A 349 7.89 -18.01 -5.63
C PHE A 349 8.08 -17.89 -4.10
N THR A 350 8.79 -16.86 -3.62
CA THR A 350 8.95 -16.64 -2.17
C THR A 350 7.63 -16.28 -1.50
N GLY A 351 6.75 -15.53 -2.16
CA GLY A 351 5.40 -15.26 -1.71
C GLY A 351 4.54 -16.53 -1.63
N PHE A 352 4.70 -17.44 -2.60
CA PHE A 352 4.06 -18.75 -2.55
C PHE A 352 4.52 -19.57 -1.34
N LEU A 353 5.82 -19.64 -1.06
CA LEU A 353 6.37 -20.36 0.09
C LEU A 353 5.86 -19.80 1.43
N GLN A 354 5.83 -18.47 1.57
CA GLN A 354 5.39 -17.82 2.81
C GLN A 354 3.88 -17.98 3.04
N ASN A 355 3.06 -17.79 2.01
CA ASN A 355 1.60 -17.74 2.14
C ASN A 355 0.94 -19.13 2.07
N HIS A 356 1.40 -19.98 1.15
CA HIS A 356 0.79 -21.28 0.89
C HIS A 356 1.47 -22.43 1.64
N CYS A 357 2.81 -22.44 1.70
CA CYS A 357 3.53 -23.49 2.43
C CYS A 357 3.87 -23.11 3.89
N ARG A 358 3.53 -21.89 4.35
CA ARG A 358 3.81 -21.37 5.71
C ARG A 358 5.27 -21.53 6.13
N SER A 359 6.19 -21.29 5.20
CA SER A 359 7.63 -21.43 5.42
C SER A 359 8.30 -20.08 5.70
N GLU A 360 9.28 -20.08 6.60
CA GLU A 360 10.20 -18.96 6.80
C GLU A 360 11.29 -19.01 5.72
N VAL A 361 11.26 -18.06 4.79
CA VAL A 361 12.14 -18.06 3.62
C VAL A 361 13.42 -17.27 3.90
N ILE A 362 14.57 -17.91 3.67
CA ILE A 362 15.89 -17.29 3.71
C ILE A 362 16.33 -17.03 2.26
N LEU A 363 16.57 -15.75 1.95
CA LEU A 363 16.93 -15.28 0.61
C LEU A 363 18.15 -14.36 0.67
N ASP A 364 19.07 -14.52 -0.27
CA ASP A 364 20.31 -13.76 -0.36
C ASP A 364 20.08 -12.24 -0.49
N LYS A 365 19.15 -11.80 -1.35
CA LYS A 365 18.85 -10.38 -1.55
C LYS A 365 18.22 -9.73 -0.32
N TRP A 366 17.66 -10.51 0.60
CA TRP A 366 17.15 -10.01 1.88
C TRP A 366 18.25 -9.96 2.96
N GLN A 367 19.40 -10.60 2.73
CA GLN A 367 20.51 -10.70 3.68
C GLN A 367 21.85 -10.20 3.12
N LYS A 368 21.82 -9.23 2.20
CA LYS A 368 23.03 -8.65 1.56
C LYS A 368 24.08 -8.17 2.57
N LYS A 369 23.65 -7.50 3.66
CA LYS A 369 24.54 -7.03 4.74
C LYS A 369 25.26 -8.21 5.41
N LYS A 370 24.51 -9.25 5.78
CA LYS A 370 25.04 -10.45 6.45
C LYS A 370 26.00 -11.25 5.55
N ILE A 371 25.74 -11.28 4.24
CA ILE A 371 26.64 -11.90 3.26
C ILE A 371 27.94 -11.10 3.13
N ALA A 372 27.87 -9.76 3.12
CA ALA A 372 29.04 -8.91 3.07
C ALA A 372 29.91 -9.02 4.34
N GLU A 373 29.28 -9.17 5.51
CA GLU A 373 29.97 -9.32 6.80
C GLU A 373 30.63 -10.70 7.00
N MET A 374 29.94 -11.77 6.62
CA MET A 374 30.41 -13.15 6.85
C MET A 374 31.19 -13.72 5.65
N GLY A 375 31.01 -13.15 4.47
CA GLY A 375 31.44 -13.75 3.21
C GLY A 375 30.43 -14.78 2.67
N PRO A 376 30.24 -14.87 1.34
CA PRO A 376 29.30 -15.78 0.68
C PRO A 376 29.36 -17.25 1.14
N VAL A 377 30.56 -17.82 1.26
CA VAL A 377 30.76 -19.23 1.63
C VAL A 377 30.32 -19.51 3.07
N GLN A 378 30.71 -18.63 4.00
CA GLN A 378 30.40 -18.79 5.41
C GLN A 378 28.91 -18.55 5.67
N TRP A 379 28.32 -17.59 4.97
CA TRP A 379 26.88 -17.36 4.99
C TRP A 379 26.13 -18.60 4.48
N LEU A 380 26.44 -19.13 3.30
CA LEU A 380 25.80 -20.33 2.75
C LEU A 380 25.89 -21.53 3.69
N THR A 381 27.07 -21.74 4.28
CA THR A 381 27.29 -22.84 5.25
C THR A 381 26.46 -22.66 6.52
N THR A 382 26.31 -21.41 6.99
CA THR A 382 25.50 -21.08 8.17
C THR A 382 24.01 -21.26 7.90
N GLN A 383 23.53 -20.75 6.77
CA GLN A 383 22.12 -20.90 6.39
C GLN A 383 21.77 -22.35 6.07
N LYS A 384 22.66 -23.13 5.44
CA LYS A 384 22.46 -24.58 5.26
C LYS A 384 22.23 -25.28 6.59
N LYS A 385 23.01 -24.96 7.63
CA LYS A 385 22.86 -25.58 8.95
C LYS A 385 21.56 -25.16 9.63
N ALA A 386 21.15 -23.91 9.48
CA ALA A 386 19.95 -23.35 10.09
C ALA A 386 18.64 -23.69 9.36
N ALA A 387 18.71 -23.99 8.05
CA ALA A 387 17.55 -24.33 7.26
C ALA A 387 17.18 -25.81 7.39
N ASP A 388 15.87 -26.07 7.47
CA ASP A 388 15.29 -27.41 7.44
C ASP A 388 15.32 -27.98 6.02
N LYS A 389 15.15 -27.12 5.00
CA LYS A 389 15.22 -27.47 3.58
C LYS A 389 16.02 -26.44 2.77
N VAL A 390 16.69 -26.90 1.73
CA VAL A 390 17.40 -26.08 0.73
C VAL A 390 16.76 -26.32 -0.62
N ILE A 391 16.27 -25.25 -1.24
CA ILE A 391 15.61 -25.29 -2.55
C ILE A 391 16.53 -24.67 -3.60
N PHE A 392 16.82 -25.46 -4.64
CA PHE A 392 17.37 -24.95 -5.89
C PHE A 392 16.22 -24.60 -6.83
N PHE A 393 16.03 -23.31 -7.09
CA PHE A 393 14.96 -22.81 -7.94
C PHE A 393 15.47 -22.52 -9.36
N LEU A 394 14.91 -23.22 -10.34
CA LEU A 394 15.30 -23.17 -11.74
C LEU A 394 14.08 -22.83 -12.62
N SER A 395 14.06 -21.66 -13.23
CA SER A 395 13.15 -21.33 -14.35
C SER A 395 13.83 -21.46 -15.71
N SER A 396 13.11 -21.93 -16.71
CA SER A 396 13.65 -22.02 -18.08
C SER A 396 13.20 -20.88 -18.98
N ASP A 397 12.49 -19.89 -18.43
CA ASP A 397 11.94 -18.82 -19.24
C ASP A 397 13.07 -17.88 -19.67
N MET A 398 13.66 -18.20 -20.81
CA MET A 398 14.36 -17.25 -21.68
C MET A 398 13.33 -16.28 -22.28
N ASN A 399 12.58 -15.60 -21.42
CA ASN A 399 11.76 -14.49 -21.83
C ASN A 399 12.68 -13.28 -21.99
N THR A 400 12.95 -12.97 -23.25
CA THR A 400 13.59 -11.76 -23.81
C THR A 400 12.95 -10.43 -23.35
N ALA A 401 12.00 -10.47 -22.40
CA ALA A 401 11.29 -9.32 -21.86
C ALA A 401 12.02 -8.61 -20.70
N CYS A 402 13.06 -9.22 -20.10
CA CYS A 402 13.83 -8.56 -19.04
C CYS A 402 14.94 -7.62 -19.57
N ASP A 403 15.15 -7.51 -20.89
CA ASP A 403 16.15 -6.61 -21.53
C ASP A 403 15.60 -5.21 -21.90
N GLY A 404 14.52 -4.75 -21.25
CA GLY A 404 13.93 -3.43 -21.54
C GLY A 404 14.41 -2.28 -20.67
N THR A 405 14.97 -2.54 -19.47
CA THR A 405 15.23 -1.45 -18.50
C THR A 405 16.41 -1.69 -17.56
N CYS A 406 17.08 -2.84 -17.64
CA CYS A 406 18.30 -3.11 -16.87
C CYS A 406 19.46 -3.39 -17.83
N GLY A 407 20.38 -2.43 -17.95
CA GLY A 407 21.76 -2.74 -18.34
C GLY A 407 22.16 -2.54 -19.81
N LYS A 408 21.70 -1.49 -20.50
CA LYS A 408 22.44 -0.93 -21.65
C LYS A 408 22.88 0.50 -21.38
N SER A 409 23.66 0.66 -20.31
CA SER A 409 24.63 1.74 -20.20
C SER A 409 25.93 1.23 -20.80
N LYS A 410 26.28 1.70 -21.99
CA LYS A 410 27.58 1.45 -22.62
C LYS A 410 28.64 2.09 -21.70
N GLY A 411 29.39 1.27 -20.96
CA GLY A 411 30.61 1.70 -20.27
C GLY A 411 30.60 1.83 -18.74
N SER A 412 29.78 1.08 -17.99
CA SER A 412 30.01 0.93 -16.54
C SER A 412 30.74 -0.39 -16.23
N PRO A 413 31.69 -0.42 -15.28
CA PRO A 413 32.32 -1.67 -14.83
C PRO A 413 31.23 -2.62 -14.32
N GLN A 414 31.33 -3.87 -14.74
CA GLN A 414 30.50 -4.98 -14.31
C GLN A 414 30.47 -5.00 -12.77
N GLU A 415 29.28 -4.84 -12.16
CA GLU A 415 29.13 -4.99 -10.71
C GLU A 415 29.56 -6.41 -10.34
N ASP A 416 30.69 -6.52 -9.64
CA ASP A 416 31.25 -7.75 -9.08
C ASP A 416 30.37 -8.33 -7.95
N SER A 417 29.10 -8.63 -8.23
CA SER A 417 28.29 -9.44 -7.32
C SER A 417 28.68 -10.91 -7.51
N GLN A 418 29.42 -11.47 -6.54
CA GLN A 418 29.73 -12.90 -6.52
C GLN A 418 28.44 -13.73 -6.58
N ASP A 419 28.34 -14.56 -7.61
CA ASP A 419 27.16 -15.40 -7.86
C ASP A 419 27.07 -16.53 -6.82
N LEU A 420 25.98 -16.54 -6.06
CA LEU A 420 25.74 -17.48 -4.98
C LEU A 420 25.22 -18.83 -5.47
N PHE A 421 24.66 -18.90 -6.67
CA PHE A 421 24.12 -20.14 -7.23
C PHE A 421 25.19 -21.20 -7.52
N PRO A 422 26.23 -20.93 -8.35
CA PRO A 422 27.30 -21.87 -8.60
C PRO A 422 28.11 -22.16 -7.34
N LEU A 423 28.24 -21.16 -6.45
CA LEU A 423 28.93 -21.32 -5.17
C LEU A 423 28.19 -22.29 -4.25
N ALA A 424 26.88 -22.14 -4.09
CA ALA A 424 26.04 -23.04 -3.29
C ALA A 424 26.00 -24.45 -3.87
N PHE A 425 25.88 -24.58 -5.20
CA PHE A 425 25.92 -25.88 -5.87
C PHE A 425 27.23 -26.61 -5.58
N ASN A 426 28.37 -25.95 -5.78
CA ASN A 426 29.68 -26.55 -5.54
C ASN A 426 29.89 -26.92 -4.07
N LEU A 427 29.47 -26.05 -3.13
CA LEU A 427 29.57 -26.30 -1.69
C LEU A 427 28.68 -27.44 -1.21
N PHE A 428 27.52 -27.66 -1.85
CA PHE A 428 26.56 -28.67 -1.42
C PHE A 428 26.66 -29.97 -2.23
N CYS A 429 27.43 -30.00 -3.31
CA CYS A 429 27.56 -31.16 -4.21
C CYS A 429 28.00 -32.45 -3.47
N SER A 430 28.86 -32.35 -2.45
CA SER A 430 29.23 -33.51 -1.63
C SER A 430 28.05 -34.06 -0.82
N ASP A 431 27.18 -33.19 -0.32
CA ASP A 431 25.99 -33.58 0.44
C ASP A 431 24.93 -34.20 -0.47
N LEU A 432 24.83 -33.73 -1.72
CA LEU A 432 23.94 -34.31 -2.75
C LEU A 432 24.31 -35.74 -3.11
N ARG A 433 25.60 -36.10 -3.01
CA ARG A 433 26.11 -37.46 -3.23
C ARG A 433 25.93 -38.39 -2.02
N SER A 434 25.62 -37.84 -0.84
CA SER A 434 25.41 -38.61 0.39
C SER A 434 23.93 -38.93 0.59
N GLN A 435 23.57 -40.22 0.69
CA GLN A 435 22.18 -40.65 0.90
C GLN A 435 21.57 -40.14 2.23
N THR A 436 22.38 -39.74 3.21
CA THR A 436 21.93 -39.32 4.54
C THR A 436 21.27 -37.94 4.57
N HIS A 437 21.52 -37.09 3.57
CA HIS A 437 21.04 -35.70 3.53
C HIS A 437 20.20 -35.37 2.30
N LEU A 438 19.90 -36.36 1.44
CA LEU A 438 19.19 -36.11 0.18
C LEU A 438 17.81 -35.45 0.40
N HIS A 439 17.10 -35.83 1.46
CA HIS A 439 15.80 -35.25 1.81
C HIS A 439 15.85 -33.78 2.23
N LYS A 440 17.04 -33.20 2.46
CA LYS A 440 17.22 -31.79 2.78
C LYS A 440 17.20 -30.89 1.54
N TYR A 441 17.48 -31.44 0.37
CA TYR A 441 17.61 -30.69 -0.88
C TYR A 441 16.43 -30.98 -1.79
N THR A 442 15.90 -29.93 -2.43
CA THR A 442 14.79 -30.04 -3.37
C THR A 442 15.03 -29.14 -4.57
N VAL A 443 14.71 -29.62 -5.76
CA VAL A 443 14.80 -28.84 -6.99
C VAL A 443 13.39 -28.44 -7.40
N VAL A 444 13.18 -27.16 -7.63
CA VAL A 444 11.88 -26.63 -8.05
C VAL A 444 12.02 -25.99 -9.42
N CYS A 445 11.20 -26.42 -10.36
CA CYS A 445 11.18 -25.91 -11.72
C CYS A 445 9.87 -25.20 -12.06
N SER A 446 9.97 -24.07 -12.79
CA SER A 446 8.80 -23.35 -13.33
C SER A 446 8.14 -24.12 -14.49
N THR A 447 8.96 -24.77 -15.30
CA THR A 447 8.61 -25.48 -16.54
C THR A 447 9.47 -26.75 -16.67
N GLU A 448 9.02 -27.74 -17.45
CA GLU A 448 9.71 -29.03 -17.71
C GLU A 448 10.98 -28.86 -18.56
N ALA A 449 11.87 -27.95 -18.17
CA ALA A 449 13.16 -27.83 -18.82
C ALA A 449 14.21 -28.74 -18.19
N ASP A 450 15.14 -29.13 -19.06
CA ASP A 450 16.29 -29.94 -18.71
C ASP A 450 17.26 -29.13 -17.84
N ILE A 451 17.81 -29.78 -16.81
CA ILE A 451 18.86 -29.18 -16.00
C ILE A 451 20.07 -29.02 -16.93
N ARG A 452 20.61 -27.79 -17.11
CA ARG A 452 21.83 -27.57 -17.90
C ARG A 452 22.88 -28.61 -17.50
N ASP A 453 23.57 -29.22 -18.46
CA ASP A 453 24.56 -30.30 -18.23
C ASP A 453 25.56 -30.00 -17.10
N GLU A 454 25.89 -28.71 -16.92
CA GLU A 454 26.76 -28.15 -15.88
C GLU A 454 26.27 -28.39 -14.43
N TYR A 455 24.98 -28.64 -14.22
CA TYR A 455 24.37 -28.86 -12.89
C TYR A 455 23.71 -30.24 -12.76
N SER A 456 24.11 -31.22 -13.58
CA SER A 456 23.57 -32.58 -13.64
C SER A 456 23.48 -33.31 -12.28
N ALA A 457 24.33 -32.95 -11.29
CA ALA A 457 24.25 -33.52 -9.93
C ALA A 457 22.94 -33.16 -9.18
N LEU A 458 22.21 -32.11 -9.59
CA LEU A 458 20.89 -31.78 -9.05
C LEU A 458 19.80 -32.78 -9.48
N SER A 459 20.05 -33.61 -10.50
CA SER A 459 19.10 -34.65 -10.95
C SER A 459 18.83 -35.73 -9.90
N VAL A 460 19.70 -35.86 -8.90
CA VAL A 460 19.56 -36.83 -7.80
C VAL A 460 18.53 -36.36 -6.77
N CYS A 461 18.22 -35.06 -6.73
CA CYS A 461 17.26 -34.47 -5.80
C CYS A 461 15.80 -34.65 -6.27
N PRO A 462 14.82 -34.68 -5.34
CA PRO A 462 13.40 -34.59 -5.70
C PRO A 462 13.12 -33.32 -6.51
N LYS A 463 12.55 -33.48 -7.71
CA LYS A 463 12.16 -32.40 -8.63
C LYS A 463 10.64 -32.15 -8.52
N HIS A 464 10.24 -30.89 -8.35
CA HIS A 464 8.84 -30.47 -8.35
C HIS A 464 8.59 -29.38 -9.38
N CYS A 465 7.55 -29.54 -10.19
CA CYS A 465 7.12 -28.55 -11.17
C CYS A 465 5.92 -27.76 -10.62
N LEU A 466 6.10 -26.47 -10.33
CA LEU A 466 5.13 -25.64 -9.59
C LEU A 466 3.73 -25.59 -10.22
N MET A 467 3.64 -25.64 -11.56
CA MET A 467 2.36 -25.57 -12.28
C MET A 467 1.48 -26.83 -12.11
N LYS A 468 2.05 -27.98 -11.74
CA LYS A 468 1.32 -29.26 -11.63
C LYS A 468 1.29 -29.85 -10.21
N GLU A 469 2.27 -29.53 -9.36
CA GLU A 469 2.52 -30.25 -8.10
C GLU A 469 2.56 -29.37 -6.84
N ALA A 470 2.00 -28.15 -6.88
CA ALA A 470 2.10 -27.18 -5.79
C ALA A 470 1.69 -27.72 -4.40
N ALA A 471 0.61 -28.51 -4.33
CA ALA A 471 0.14 -29.11 -3.08
C ALA A 471 1.11 -30.19 -2.55
N ALA A 472 1.57 -31.09 -3.44
CA ALA A 472 2.51 -32.14 -3.09
C ALA A 472 3.87 -31.57 -2.64
N PHE A 473 4.29 -30.46 -3.25
CA PHE A 473 5.48 -29.73 -2.86
C PHE A 473 5.36 -29.08 -1.47
N CYS A 474 4.26 -28.40 -1.14
CA CYS A 474 4.09 -27.90 0.23
C CYS A 474 4.02 -29.05 1.26
N THR A 475 3.48 -30.21 0.90
CA THR A 475 3.49 -31.40 1.77
C THR A 475 4.91 -31.96 1.95
N SER A 476 5.77 -31.94 0.92
CA SER A 476 7.15 -32.42 1.01
C SER A 476 8.08 -31.51 1.83
N LEU A 477 7.66 -30.27 2.07
CA LEU A 477 8.32 -29.34 2.97
C LEU A 477 8.04 -29.63 4.46
N LEU A 478 6.96 -30.34 4.81
CA LEU A 478 6.64 -30.70 6.20
C LEU A 478 7.65 -31.72 6.77
N PRO A 479 7.93 -31.73 8.10
CA PRO A 479 8.85 -32.69 8.68
C PRO A 479 8.29 -34.10 8.48
N ALA A 480 9.10 -35.02 7.96
CA ALA A 480 8.73 -36.42 7.92
C ALA A 480 8.51 -36.91 9.37
N GLU A 481 7.34 -37.45 9.68
CA GLU A 481 7.13 -38.21 10.91
C GLU A 481 8.23 -39.28 10.98
N GLN A 482 9.04 -39.23 12.04
CA GLN A 482 9.96 -40.31 12.39
C GLN A 482 9.14 -41.58 12.57
N HIS A 483 9.06 -42.40 11.52
CA HIS A 483 8.54 -43.75 11.64
C HIS A 483 9.59 -44.59 12.37
N GLY A 484 9.31 -44.87 13.64
CA GLY A 484 9.85 -46.03 14.33
C GLY A 484 9.42 -47.33 13.63
N PRO A 485 10.15 -48.44 13.84
CA PRO A 485 10.16 -49.57 12.93
C PRO A 485 8.85 -50.36 13.06
N VAL A 486 8.09 -50.46 11.99
CA VAL A 486 6.96 -51.39 11.91
C VAL A 486 7.07 -52.23 10.65
N GLY A 487 7.23 -53.53 10.88
CA GLY A 487 6.56 -54.56 10.09
C GLY A 487 7.20 -54.96 8.76
N LYS A 488 7.93 -56.08 8.80
CA LYS A 488 8.26 -56.91 7.64
C LYS A 488 7.04 -57.09 6.71
N GLY A 489 7.18 -56.67 5.45
CA GLY A 489 6.29 -57.01 4.34
C GLY A 489 7.14 -57.44 3.15
N LEU A 490 7.33 -58.75 3.04
CA LEU A 490 8.24 -59.41 2.11
C LEU A 490 7.51 -59.70 0.80
N TRP A 491 7.56 -58.82 -0.21
CA TRP A 491 7.02 -59.12 -1.54
C TRP A 491 8.10 -58.97 -2.62
N ALA A 492 8.27 -60.07 -3.35
CA ALA A 492 9.37 -60.39 -4.25
C ALA A 492 9.34 -59.58 -5.55
N CYS A 493 10.54 -59.26 -6.03
CA CYS A 493 10.78 -58.79 -7.40
C CYS A 493 10.39 -59.90 -8.40
N HIS A 494 9.51 -59.58 -9.34
CA HIS A 494 9.47 -60.28 -10.62
C HIS A 494 10.11 -59.40 -11.69
N SER A 495 11.21 -59.90 -12.20
CA SER A 495 12.00 -59.44 -13.33
C SER A 495 11.21 -59.40 -14.63
N SER A 496 11.45 -58.39 -15.46
CA SER A 496 11.45 -58.52 -16.91
C SER A 496 12.43 -57.53 -17.52
N CYS A 497 13.65 -58.01 -17.77
CA CYS A 497 14.55 -57.42 -18.75
C CYS A 497 13.99 -57.70 -20.15
N SER A 498 14.07 -56.71 -21.04
CA SER A 498 14.08 -56.94 -22.47
C SER A 498 15.25 -56.17 -23.06
N SER A 499 16.10 -56.94 -23.71
CA SER A 499 17.37 -56.61 -24.35
C SER A 499 17.18 -55.80 -25.62
N LEU A 500 18.03 -54.78 -25.81
CA LEU A 500 18.93 -54.66 -26.96
C LEU A 500 20.05 -53.66 -26.64
#